data_AF-A0A7V2EYT5-F1
#
_entry.id   AF-A0A7V2EYT5-F1
#
_cell.length_a   1.000
_cell.length_b   1.000
_cell.length_c   1.000
_cell.angle_alpha   90.00
_cell.angle_beta   90.00
_cell.angle_gamma   90.00
#
_symmetry.space_group_name_H-M   'P 1'
#
loop_
_entity.id
_entity.type
_entity.pdbx_description
1 polymer ?
#
loop_
_entity_poly.entity_id
_entity_poly.type
_entity_poly.pdbx_seq_one_letter_code
_entity_poly.pdbx_strand_id
1 'polypeptide(L)'
;HDFPTANILKGDTLDSPKFKDGEQLRTYDFVVANPPFSDKAWSTGLTPGNDPFQRFEWGEPPAKQGDYAYLLHIIRSMKSTGKAACILPHGVLFRGNAEAVIRKRLVRSGYLKGIIGLPANLFYGTGIPACILVLDKENARARKGVFMIGASRGFIKDGNKNRLREQDIHKIVDTFTRQNGGDPSYGRMVPFDEIADAKNDYNLNLPRYIDSTEAEDIQDIDGHLRGGIPGRDVDALDAYWQVIPAVRDALFEGADRPGYVQLRLPTAEVKSAIFGHDEFTSFKTTVTGIFDQWCLKTAPGLKGFDREDQPRALIETIAEDLLDTFRAAPLLDAYDVYQHLMDFWAATMQDDCYLIAADGWLARPHRVVEEIKNGKKKGEKKDKGWACDLIPKPCIVARYFAGEQAELDALQAEQESALSAMAELEEEHGGEEGAFADLEKINKGEVNKRLKEIKGDPDYSDEARVLKQWAKLDRQQSALKRQTKEADAVLDRFAYEKYPQLSVDEIKTLVVDDKWLAALSTAVQGELDRVSQTLTGRIRQLAERYQTPLPQLTNDVVDLSARVDEHLKRMGATWN
;
A
#
# COMPACT_ATOMS: atom_id res chain seq x y z
N HIS A 1 17.13 29.02 1.81
CA HIS A 1 18.50 29.59 1.78
C HIS A 1 18.66 30.73 0.77
N ASP A 2 17.59 31.21 0.10
CA ASP A 2 17.64 32.30 -0.91
C ASP A 2 18.80 32.20 -1.92
N PHE A 3 19.15 30.96 -2.26
CA PHE A 3 20.22 30.62 -3.17
C PHE A 3 19.60 29.76 -4.27
N PRO A 4 19.15 30.36 -5.37
CA PRO A 4 18.37 29.65 -6.41
C PRO A 4 19.23 28.69 -7.25
N THR A 5 20.54 28.65 -7.03
CA THR A 5 21.51 27.87 -7.81
C THR A 5 22.28 26.91 -6.91
N ALA A 6 22.93 25.88 -7.49
CA ALA A 6 23.85 25.01 -6.77
C ALA A 6 25.27 25.24 -7.28
N ASN A 7 26.26 25.34 -6.37
CA ASN A 7 27.66 25.38 -6.76
C ASN A 7 28.23 23.95 -6.74
N ILE A 8 28.55 23.42 -7.92
CA ILE A 8 29.01 22.04 -8.10
C ILE A 8 30.40 22.07 -8.74
N LEU A 9 31.40 21.51 -8.05
CA LEU A 9 32.77 21.44 -8.54
C LEU A 9 33.15 19.98 -8.84
N LYS A 10 33.63 19.74 -10.07
CA LYS A 10 34.06 18.40 -10.50
C LYS A 10 35.41 18.04 -9.87
N GLY A 11 35.50 16.85 -9.28
CA GLY A 11 36.74 16.29 -8.76
C GLY A 11 36.49 15.17 -7.76
N ASP A 12 37.57 14.48 -7.38
CA ASP A 12 37.53 13.52 -6.27
C ASP A 12 37.48 14.26 -4.93
N THR A 13 36.51 13.92 -4.09
CA THR A 13 36.28 14.60 -2.81
C THR A 13 37.33 14.23 -1.75
N LEU A 14 37.91 13.04 -1.84
CA LEU A 14 38.90 12.55 -0.89
C LEU A 14 40.31 13.00 -1.25
N ASP A 15 40.72 12.80 -2.49
CA ASP A 15 42.05 13.20 -3.01
C ASP A 15 42.19 14.72 -3.15
N SER A 16 41.21 15.37 -3.79
CA SER A 16 41.30 16.75 -4.25
C SER A 16 40.10 17.60 -3.83
N PRO A 17 39.77 17.72 -2.51
CA PRO A 17 38.61 18.47 -2.04
C PRO A 17 38.67 19.93 -2.49
N LYS A 18 37.59 20.42 -3.11
CA LYS A 18 37.56 21.75 -3.75
C LYS A 18 37.05 22.88 -2.85
N PHE A 19 36.24 22.55 -1.85
CA PHE A 19 35.70 23.54 -0.93
C PHE A 19 36.58 23.64 0.32
N LYS A 20 37.36 24.71 0.39
CA LYS A 20 38.33 24.99 1.45
C LYS A 20 38.19 26.42 1.95
N ASP A 21 38.56 26.63 3.21
CA ASP A 21 38.76 27.95 3.80
C ASP A 21 40.25 28.05 4.20
N GLY A 22 41.06 28.63 3.31
CA GLY A 22 42.52 28.55 3.40
C GLY A 22 43.01 27.11 3.19
N GLU A 23 43.86 26.63 4.11
CA GLU A 23 44.40 25.26 4.09
C GLU A 23 43.49 24.22 4.76
N GLN A 24 42.34 24.62 5.30
CA GLN A 24 41.39 23.71 5.96
C GLN A 24 40.18 23.41 5.08
N LEU A 25 39.55 22.27 5.32
CA LEU A 25 38.24 21.97 4.72
C LEU A 25 37.22 23.00 5.19
N ARG A 26 36.39 23.48 4.26
CA ARG A 26 35.21 24.28 4.61
C ARG A 26 34.28 23.44 5.49
N THR A 27 33.72 24.07 6.52
CA THR A 27 32.79 23.41 7.44
C THR A 27 31.36 23.90 7.29
N TYR A 28 30.41 23.00 7.51
CA TYR A 28 28.99 23.23 7.26
C TYR A 28 28.14 22.91 8.50
N ASP A 29 26.96 23.54 8.57
CA ASP A 29 25.95 23.28 9.61
C ASP A 29 25.21 21.96 9.34
N PHE A 30 24.95 21.65 8.07
CA PHE A 30 24.28 20.43 7.64
C PHE A 30 25.06 19.78 6.49
N VAL A 31 25.26 18.46 6.57
CA VAL A 31 25.87 17.66 5.49
C VAL A 31 24.99 16.46 5.19
N VAL A 32 24.56 16.31 3.94
CA VAL A 32 23.85 15.11 3.46
C VAL A 32 24.71 14.40 2.42
N ALA A 33 24.84 13.08 2.49
CA ALA A 33 25.71 12.35 1.57
C ALA A 33 25.21 10.92 1.30
N ASN A 34 25.35 10.51 0.04
CA ASN A 34 25.22 9.12 -0.41
C ASN A 34 26.50 8.73 -1.17
N PRO A 35 27.61 8.45 -0.48
CA PRO A 35 28.86 8.06 -1.12
C PRO A 35 28.74 6.69 -1.81
N PRO A 36 29.61 6.39 -2.79
CA PRO A 36 29.65 5.06 -3.41
C PRO A 36 29.95 3.98 -2.38
N PHE A 37 29.12 2.92 -2.36
CA PHE A 37 29.24 1.85 -1.38
C PHE A 37 30.50 1.02 -1.61
N SER A 38 31.30 0.88 -0.55
CA SER A 38 32.54 0.11 -0.54
C SER A 38 33.44 0.44 -1.73
N ASP A 39 33.61 1.73 -2.00
CA ASP A 39 34.54 2.21 -3.03
C ASP A 39 35.92 1.58 -2.83
N LYS A 40 36.40 0.92 -3.88
CA LYS A 40 37.68 0.21 -3.90
C LYS A 40 38.85 1.09 -4.30
N ALA A 41 38.57 2.30 -4.79
CA ALA A 41 39.55 3.25 -5.30
C ALA A 41 39.63 4.52 -4.43
N TRP A 42 39.00 4.54 -3.25
CA TRP A 42 38.87 5.73 -2.39
C TRP A 42 40.20 6.38 -1.98
N SER A 43 41.28 5.60 -1.92
CA SER A 43 42.61 6.07 -1.55
C SER A 43 43.49 6.44 -2.76
N THR A 44 42.92 6.47 -3.97
CA THR A 44 43.68 6.85 -5.18
C THR A 44 44.07 8.33 -5.11
N GLY A 45 45.37 8.63 -5.15
CA GLY A 45 45.89 9.99 -5.00
C GLY A 45 46.04 10.48 -3.55
N LEU A 46 45.48 9.74 -2.58
CA LEU A 46 45.50 10.08 -1.16
C LEU A 46 46.33 9.08 -0.35
N THR A 47 47.25 9.59 0.49
CA THR A 47 47.94 8.77 1.50
C THR A 47 47.34 9.07 2.87
N PRO A 48 46.51 8.17 3.45
CA PRO A 48 45.75 8.46 4.68
C PRO A 48 46.61 8.89 5.86
N GLY A 49 47.75 8.24 6.08
CA GLY A 49 48.69 8.56 7.16
C GLY A 49 49.40 9.92 7.02
N ASN A 50 49.32 10.58 5.85
CA ASN A 50 49.85 11.92 5.61
C ASN A 50 48.76 12.88 5.09
N ASP A 51 47.52 12.66 5.51
CA ASP A 51 46.39 13.50 5.11
C ASP A 51 46.50 14.92 5.73
N PRO A 52 46.64 15.99 4.93
CA PRO A 52 46.79 17.35 5.45
C PRO A 52 45.56 17.84 6.24
N PHE A 53 44.40 17.21 6.04
CA PHE A 53 43.15 17.56 6.71
C PHE A 53 42.89 16.73 7.98
N GLN A 54 43.78 15.81 8.34
CA GLN A 54 43.68 14.97 9.55
C GLN A 54 42.33 14.21 9.64
N ARG A 55 41.81 13.71 8.52
CA ARG A 55 40.53 12.99 8.47
C ARG A 55 40.63 11.60 9.10
N PHE A 56 41.79 10.96 9.04
CA PHE A 56 41.98 9.55 9.40
C PHE A 56 42.59 9.33 10.79
N GLU A 57 42.53 10.32 11.69
CA GLU A 57 43.07 10.20 13.07
C GLU A 57 42.45 9.05 13.88
N TRP A 58 41.24 8.62 13.50
CA TRP A 58 40.52 7.53 14.16
C TRP A 58 40.92 6.13 13.68
N GLY A 59 41.73 6.06 12.63
CA GLY A 59 42.15 4.84 11.95
C GLY A 59 41.99 4.97 10.44
N GLU A 60 42.83 4.24 9.71
CA GLU A 60 42.76 4.18 8.25
C GLU A 60 41.74 3.11 7.83
N PRO A 61 40.73 3.45 7.01
CA PRO A 61 39.82 2.47 6.44
C PRO A 61 40.58 1.44 5.58
N PRO A 62 40.04 0.22 5.40
CA PRO A 62 40.66 -0.75 4.50
C PRO A 62 40.68 -0.24 3.05
N ALA A 63 41.73 -0.57 2.29
CA ALA A 63 41.93 -0.07 0.92
C ALA A 63 40.78 -0.37 -0.05
N LYS A 64 39.99 -1.43 0.19
CA LYS A 64 38.86 -1.83 -0.65
C LYS A 64 37.49 -1.45 -0.07
N GLN A 65 37.46 -0.67 1.02
CA GLN A 65 36.25 -0.27 1.74
C GLN A 65 36.34 1.22 2.12
N GLY A 66 35.96 2.09 1.17
CA GLY A 66 35.98 3.54 1.36
C GLY A 66 34.87 4.13 2.24
N ASP A 67 33.94 3.32 2.75
CA ASP A 67 32.75 3.78 3.47
C ASP A 67 33.10 4.71 4.65
N TYR A 68 34.04 4.30 5.50
CA TYR A 68 34.52 5.13 6.61
C TYR A 68 35.38 6.32 6.17
N ALA A 69 35.98 6.28 4.97
CA ALA A 69 36.77 7.41 4.48
C ALA A 69 35.87 8.62 4.19
N TYR A 70 34.74 8.39 3.53
CA TYR A 70 33.72 9.42 3.31
C TYR A 70 33.08 9.87 4.62
N LEU A 71 32.76 8.94 5.54
CA LEU A 71 32.17 9.31 6.84
C LEU A 71 33.10 10.21 7.67
N LEU A 72 34.40 9.88 7.71
CA LEU A 72 35.40 10.69 8.40
C LEU A 72 35.62 12.04 7.73
N HIS A 73 35.60 12.10 6.39
CA HIS A 73 35.60 13.36 5.66
C HIS A 73 34.39 14.23 6.03
N ILE A 74 33.19 13.66 6.09
CA ILE A 74 31.96 14.36 6.52
C ILE A 74 32.13 14.90 7.95
N ILE A 75 32.59 14.06 8.89
CA ILE A 75 32.84 14.49 10.27
C ILE A 75 33.82 15.66 10.31
N ARG A 76 34.90 15.65 9.50
CA ARG A 76 35.85 16.77 9.46
C ARG A 76 35.25 18.04 8.86
N SER A 77 34.34 17.91 7.88
CA SER A 77 33.63 19.02 7.22
C SER A 77 32.41 19.53 7.99
N MET A 78 32.14 19.04 9.20
CA MET A 78 31.05 19.56 10.06
C MET A 78 31.58 20.59 11.07
N LYS A 79 30.84 21.69 11.23
CA LYS A 79 31.03 22.64 12.35
C LYS A 79 30.84 21.95 13.71
N SER A 80 31.26 22.59 14.80
CA SER A 80 31.08 22.06 16.17
C SER A 80 29.62 21.82 16.58
N THR A 81 28.67 22.54 15.98
CA THR A 81 27.21 22.36 16.14
C THR A 81 26.56 21.63 14.96
N GLY A 82 27.38 21.20 13.99
CA GLY A 82 26.91 20.65 12.72
C GLY A 82 26.26 19.28 12.87
N LYS A 83 25.37 18.97 11.93
CA LYS A 83 24.63 17.71 11.81
C LYS A 83 24.84 17.10 10.43
N ALA A 84 24.78 15.78 10.34
CA ALA A 84 24.87 15.10 9.06
C ALA A 84 23.98 13.86 8.98
N ALA A 85 23.57 13.52 7.77
CA ALA A 85 22.91 12.26 7.45
C ALA A 85 23.67 11.59 6.29
N CYS A 86 24.25 10.42 6.54
CA CYS A 86 25.06 9.70 5.56
C CYS A 86 24.49 8.30 5.32
N ILE A 87 24.17 8.00 4.06
CA ILE A 87 23.69 6.69 3.63
C ILE A 87 24.91 5.79 3.41
N LEU A 88 24.94 4.63 4.06
CA LEU A 88 26.04 3.66 4.00
C LEU A 88 25.50 2.23 3.95
N PRO A 89 26.28 1.25 3.44
CA PRO A 89 25.88 -0.15 3.51
C PRO A 89 25.93 -0.65 4.95
N HIS A 90 25.07 -1.62 5.32
CA HIS A 90 25.04 -2.20 6.68
C HIS A 90 26.40 -2.69 7.20
N GLY A 91 27.33 -3.05 6.31
CA GLY A 91 28.67 -3.52 6.71
C GLY A 91 29.40 -2.57 7.67
N VAL A 92 29.21 -1.25 7.56
CA VAL A 92 29.86 -0.28 8.48
C VAL A 92 29.46 -0.52 9.94
N LEU A 93 28.29 -1.10 10.18
CA LEU A 93 27.78 -1.33 11.53
C LEU A 93 28.52 -2.45 12.26
N PHE A 94 29.14 -3.41 11.55
CA PHE A 94 29.64 -4.64 12.19
C PHE A 94 30.96 -5.20 11.64
N ARG A 95 31.48 -4.71 10.52
CA ARG A 95 32.77 -5.19 9.98
C ARG A 95 33.90 -4.97 11.01
N GLY A 96 34.83 -5.94 11.05
CA GLY A 96 35.90 -6.02 12.05
C GLY A 96 37.14 -5.18 11.73
N ASN A 97 38.27 -5.55 12.34
CA ASN A 97 39.60 -4.99 12.09
C ASN A 97 39.65 -3.45 12.23
N ALA A 98 40.25 -2.75 11.26
CA ALA A 98 40.41 -1.30 11.27
C ALA A 98 39.07 -0.56 11.44
N GLU A 99 38.00 -1.05 10.81
CA GLU A 99 36.67 -0.43 10.92
C GLU A 99 36.08 -0.56 12.33
N ALA A 100 36.35 -1.66 13.06
CA ALA A 100 35.92 -1.78 14.45
C ALA A 100 36.59 -0.74 15.35
N VAL A 101 37.86 -0.41 15.10
CA VAL A 101 38.58 0.65 15.82
C VAL A 101 37.96 2.03 15.54
N ILE A 102 37.69 2.33 14.26
CA ILE A 102 37.06 3.60 13.86
C ILE A 102 35.66 3.71 14.46
N ARG A 103 34.85 2.64 14.38
CA ARG A 103 33.49 2.58 14.94
C ARG A 103 33.47 2.81 16.44
N LYS A 104 34.38 2.17 17.18
CA LYS A 104 34.53 2.37 18.63
C LYS A 104 34.83 3.83 18.97
N ARG A 105 35.69 4.51 18.19
CA ARG A 105 35.96 5.94 18.36
C ARG A 105 34.77 6.81 17.99
N LEU A 106 34.05 6.48 16.91
CA LEU A 106 32.82 7.17 16.51
C LEU A 106 31.77 7.14 17.62
N VAL A 107 31.49 5.97 18.20
CA VAL A 107 30.54 5.84 19.32
C VAL A 107 31.02 6.64 20.54
N ARG A 108 32.29 6.47 20.94
CA ARG A 108 32.86 7.17 22.11
C ARG A 108 32.94 8.68 21.96
N SER A 109 33.06 9.20 20.74
CA SER A 109 33.02 10.65 20.48
C SER A 109 31.67 11.27 20.82
N GLY A 110 30.63 10.44 20.90
CA GLY A 110 29.24 10.87 21.01
C GLY A 110 28.65 11.36 19.69
N TYR A 111 29.42 11.56 18.60
CA TYR A 111 28.91 12.17 17.37
C TYR A 111 27.82 11.36 16.67
N LEU A 112 27.80 10.04 16.81
CA LEU A 112 26.72 9.20 16.29
C LEU A 112 25.47 9.39 17.14
N LYS A 113 24.48 10.12 16.60
CA LYS A 113 23.20 10.40 17.27
C LYS A 113 22.20 9.27 17.04
N GLY A 114 22.22 8.68 15.85
CA GLY A 114 21.32 7.57 15.56
C GLY A 114 21.62 6.81 14.28
N ILE A 115 20.93 5.68 14.13
CA ILE A 115 21.04 4.74 13.01
C ILE A 115 19.63 4.40 12.54
N ILE A 116 19.37 4.57 11.24
CA ILE A 116 18.10 4.17 10.62
C ILE A 116 18.39 3.05 9.64
N GLY A 117 17.96 1.83 9.93
CA GLY A 117 18.07 0.69 9.02
C GLY A 117 16.96 0.73 7.98
N LEU A 118 17.32 0.69 6.70
CA LEU A 118 16.37 0.80 5.60
C LEU A 118 16.04 -0.59 5.00
N PRO A 119 14.93 -0.69 4.24
CA PRO A 119 14.61 -1.87 3.46
C PRO A 119 15.75 -2.28 2.50
N ALA A 120 15.83 -3.58 2.22
CA ALA A 120 16.66 -4.09 1.13
C ALA A 120 16.14 -3.60 -0.23
N ASN A 121 16.94 -3.74 -1.30
CA ASN A 121 16.53 -3.47 -2.69
C ASN A 121 15.97 -2.06 -2.97
N LEU A 122 16.33 -1.04 -2.17
CA LEU A 122 15.96 0.36 -2.46
C LEU A 122 16.81 0.97 -3.58
N PHE A 123 18.11 0.62 -3.63
CA PHE A 123 19.07 1.26 -4.52
C PHE A 123 19.17 0.54 -5.87
N TYR A 124 19.44 1.29 -6.93
CA TYR A 124 19.73 0.69 -8.24
C TYR A 124 21.09 -0.01 -8.21
N GLY A 125 21.16 -1.21 -8.81
CA GLY A 125 22.41 -1.95 -8.98
C GLY A 125 22.92 -2.69 -7.74
N THR A 126 22.20 -2.68 -6.62
CA THR A 126 22.55 -3.50 -5.45
C THR A 126 21.32 -3.87 -4.62
N GLY A 127 21.27 -5.13 -4.18
CA GLY A 127 20.27 -5.60 -3.22
C GLY A 127 20.69 -5.43 -1.76
N ILE A 128 21.89 -4.90 -1.51
CA ILE A 128 22.45 -4.74 -0.17
C ILE A 128 21.59 -3.74 0.63
N PRO A 129 21.13 -4.11 1.83
CA PRO A 129 20.48 -3.18 2.74
C PRO A 129 21.41 -2.03 3.13
N ALA A 130 20.85 -0.82 3.15
CA ALA A 130 21.55 0.39 3.56
C ALA A 130 21.02 0.89 4.90
N CYS A 131 21.82 1.70 5.58
CA CYS A 131 21.42 2.44 6.75
C CYS A 131 21.77 3.92 6.59
N ILE A 132 21.05 4.79 7.30
CA ILE A 132 21.40 6.19 7.47
C ILE A 132 22.08 6.34 8.83
N LEU A 133 23.33 6.82 8.84
CA LEU A 133 23.98 7.28 10.06
C LEU A 133 23.66 8.77 10.24
N VAL A 134 23.00 9.09 11.34
CA VAL A 134 22.71 10.47 11.74
C VAL A 134 23.78 10.92 12.72
N LEU A 135 24.55 11.93 12.33
CA LEU A 135 25.62 12.53 13.11
C LEU A 135 25.18 13.89 13.67
N ASP A 136 25.58 14.19 14.90
CA ASP A 136 25.31 15.46 15.55
C ASP A 136 26.46 15.79 16.51
N LYS A 137 27.27 16.80 16.18
CA LYS A 137 28.38 17.24 17.04
C LYS A 137 27.88 18.10 18.21
N GLU A 138 26.70 18.70 18.07
CA GLU A 138 26.11 19.49 19.14
C GLU A 138 25.79 18.59 20.34
N ASN A 139 26.20 19.04 21.53
CA ASN A 139 26.01 18.35 22.81
C ASN A 139 26.48 16.88 22.83
N ALA A 140 27.42 16.50 21.95
CA ALA A 140 27.86 15.10 21.80
C ALA A 140 28.37 14.48 23.11
N ARG A 141 29.08 15.26 23.95
CA ARG A 141 29.61 14.79 25.24
C ARG A 141 28.53 14.47 26.29
N ALA A 142 27.34 15.04 26.17
CA ALA A 142 26.23 14.81 27.09
C ALA A 142 25.32 13.65 26.62
N ARG A 143 25.57 13.09 25.43
CA ARG A 143 24.77 12.01 24.86
C ARG A 143 24.96 10.73 25.68
N LYS A 144 23.90 9.93 25.83
CA LYS A 144 23.89 8.70 26.64
C LYS A 144 23.80 7.41 25.81
N GLY A 145 23.56 7.53 24.52
CA GLY A 145 23.29 6.39 23.65
C GLY A 145 23.09 6.81 22.19
N VAL A 146 22.76 5.80 21.37
CA VAL A 146 22.44 5.95 19.95
C VAL A 146 20.98 5.58 19.74
N PHE A 147 20.20 6.47 19.13
CA PHE A 147 18.81 6.14 18.79
C PHE A 147 18.76 5.30 17.51
N MET A 148 18.28 4.07 17.60
CA MET A 148 18.23 3.13 16.49
C MET A 148 16.78 2.95 16.02
N ILE A 149 16.57 2.87 14.70
CA ILE A 149 15.27 2.61 14.06
C ILE A 149 15.41 1.46 13.06
N GLY A 150 14.58 0.41 13.21
CA GLY A 150 14.49 -0.73 12.30
C GLY A 150 13.37 -0.58 11.27
N ALA A 151 13.57 0.25 10.25
CA ALA A 151 12.55 0.52 9.22
C ALA A 151 12.57 -0.45 8.03
N SER A 152 13.18 -1.62 8.17
CA SER A 152 13.40 -2.56 7.06
C SER A 152 12.13 -3.13 6.41
N ARG A 153 10.98 -3.05 7.12
CA ARG A 153 9.67 -3.55 6.66
C ARG A 153 8.77 -2.49 6.03
N GLY A 154 9.05 -1.21 6.25
CA GLY A 154 8.24 -0.12 5.69
C GLY A 154 8.62 0.15 4.23
N PHE A 155 7.93 -0.50 3.30
CA PHE A 155 8.08 -0.26 1.86
C PHE A 155 6.92 -0.81 1.05
N ILE A 156 6.80 -0.36 -0.20
CA ILE A 156 6.02 -1.02 -1.25
C ILE A 156 6.93 -1.66 -2.29
N LYS A 157 6.52 -2.78 -2.88
CA LYS A 157 7.20 -3.40 -4.02
C LYS A 157 7.01 -2.55 -5.27
N ASP A 158 8.09 -2.31 -5.99
CA ASP A 158 8.12 -1.58 -7.26
C ASP A 158 8.99 -2.36 -8.26
N GLY A 159 8.38 -3.38 -8.87
CA GLY A 159 9.08 -4.39 -9.66
C GLY A 159 10.12 -5.15 -8.83
N ASN A 160 11.39 -5.14 -9.28
CA ASN A 160 12.50 -5.77 -8.57
C ASN A 160 13.04 -4.92 -7.41
N LYS A 161 12.53 -3.70 -7.23
CA LYS A 161 12.95 -2.77 -6.18
C LYS A 161 11.90 -2.65 -5.10
N ASN A 162 12.33 -2.13 -3.97
CA ASN A 162 11.45 -1.61 -2.94
C ASN A 162 11.43 -0.08 -3.04
N ARG A 163 10.32 0.56 -2.68
CA ARG A 163 10.17 2.01 -2.60
C ARG A 163 9.61 2.38 -1.23
N LEU A 164 10.17 3.41 -0.60
CA LEU A 164 9.56 4.00 0.59
C LEU A 164 8.31 4.78 0.18
N ARG A 165 7.21 4.56 0.90
CA ARG A 165 6.01 5.38 0.80
C ARG A 165 6.17 6.64 1.64
N GLU A 166 5.30 7.62 1.45
CA GLU A 166 5.34 8.86 2.26
C GLU A 166 5.13 8.55 3.74
N GLN A 167 4.23 7.61 4.07
CA GLN A 167 4.03 7.13 5.43
C GLN A 167 5.28 6.52 6.07
N ASP A 168 6.08 5.79 5.28
CA ASP A 168 7.29 5.14 5.78
C ASP A 168 8.34 6.20 6.14
N ILE A 169 8.50 7.21 5.28
CA ILE A 169 9.41 8.35 5.50
C ILE A 169 8.96 9.14 6.73
N HIS A 170 7.68 9.49 6.79
CA HIS A 170 7.12 10.28 7.87
C HIS A 170 7.28 9.57 9.23
N LYS A 171 6.88 8.29 9.32
CA LYS A 171 7.03 7.47 10.52
C LYS A 171 8.48 7.40 11.01
N ILE A 172 9.45 7.28 10.11
CA ILE A 172 10.88 7.33 10.45
C ILE A 172 11.24 8.69 11.06
N VAL A 173 10.86 9.80 10.42
CA VAL A 173 11.18 11.17 10.86
C VAL A 173 10.54 11.47 12.21
N ASP A 174 9.26 11.14 12.38
CA ASP A 174 8.51 11.31 13.62
C ASP A 174 9.16 10.53 14.77
N THR A 175 9.42 9.24 14.55
CA THR A 175 10.05 8.37 15.54
C THR A 175 11.42 8.90 15.94
N PHE A 176 12.22 9.33 14.98
CA PHE A 176 13.57 9.86 15.23
C PHE A 176 13.57 11.20 15.95
N THR A 177 12.61 12.07 15.65
CA THR A 177 12.54 13.42 16.19
C THR A 177 12.05 13.40 17.64
N ARG A 178 11.04 12.57 17.93
CA ARG A 178 10.41 12.51 19.24
C ARG A 178 11.22 11.68 20.24
N GLN A 179 11.87 10.61 19.79
CA GLN A 179 12.69 9.70 20.61
C GLN A 179 12.00 9.15 21.88
N ASN A 180 10.67 9.19 21.97
CA ASN A 180 9.91 8.82 23.16
C ASN A 180 8.88 7.72 22.86
N GLY A 181 8.80 6.72 23.77
CA GLY A 181 7.61 5.89 24.05
C GLY A 181 6.98 5.05 22.93
N GLY A 182 7.51 5.06 21.71
CA GLY A 182 7.00 4.24 20.62
C GLY A 182 7.30 2.74 20.78
N ASP A 183 6.88 1.96 19.78
CA ASP A 183 7.14 0.53 19.70
C ASP A 183 8.66 0.22 19.78
N PRO A 184 9.15 -0.47 20.83
CA PRO A 184 10.55 -0.85 20.97
C PRO A 184 11.04 -1.79 19.86
N SER A 185 10.13 -2.48 19.16
CA SER A 185 10.41 -3.31 17.98
C SER A 185 10.73 -2.47 16.73
N TYR A 186 10.40 -1.18 16.75
CA TYR A 186 10.62 -0.25 15.66
C TYR A 186 11.72 0.78 15.97
N GLY A 187 11.73 1.38 17.16
CA GLY A 187 12.68 2.43 17.52
C GLY A 187 13.07 2.41 19.01
N ARG A 188 14.38 2.48 19.30
CA ARG A 188 14.91 2.40 20.67
C ARG A 188 16.16 3.24 20.87
N MET A 189 16.23 3.92 22.01
CA MET A 189 17.47 4.52 22.51
C MET A 189 18.35 3.42 23.11
N VAL A 190 19.49 3.13 22.49
CA VAL A 190 20.45 2.12 22.97
C VAL A 190 21.56 2.79 23.76
N PRO A 191 21.70 2.53 25.08
CA PRO A 191 22.74 3.13 25.90
C PRO A 191 24.15 2.78 25.44
N PHE A 192 25.11 3.69 25.64
CA PHE A 192 26.51 3.43 25.29
C PHE A 192 27.11 2.24 26.05
N ASP A 193 26.68 1.99 27.29
CA ASP A 193 27.14 0.85 28.08
C ASP A 193 26.67 -0.48 27.46
N GLU A 194 25.44 -0.54 26.94
CA GLU A 194 24.91 -1.71 26.22
C GLU A 194 25.69 -1.95 24.91
N ILE A 195 26.03 -0.88 24.18
CA ILE A 195 26.85 -0.96 22.96
C ILE A 195 28.28 -1.43 23.26
N ALA A 196 28.83 -1.00 24.40
CA ALA A 196 30.20 -1.31 24.82
C ALA A 196 30.34 -2.68 25.52
N ASP A 197 29.23 -3.31 25.93
CA ASP A 197 29.21 -4.62 26.57
C ASP A 197 29.95 -5.67 25.72
N ALA A 198 30.62 -6.64 26.36
CA ALA A 198 31.41 -7.65 25.68
C ALA A 198 30.61 -8.49 24.67
N LYS A 199 29.30 -8.66 24.88
CA LYS A 199 28.39 -9.36 23.93
C LYS A 199 28.23 -8.59 22.62
N ASN A 200 28.31 -7.27 22.67
CA ASN A 200 28.10 -6.38 21.53
C ASN A 200 29.42 -5.86 20.95
N ASP A 201 30.42 -5.53 21.78
CA ASP A 201 31.74 -5.00 21.40
C ASP A 201 31.67 -3.95 20.27
N TYR A 202 30.83 -2.93 20.47
CA TYR A 202 30.57 -1.87 19.50
C TYR A 202 30.03 -2.36 18.15
N ASN A 203 29.49 -3.57 18.04
CA ASN A 203 28.72 -4.04 16.89
C ASN A 203 27.36 -3.34 16.90
N LEU A 204 27.07 -2.56 15.87
CA LEU A 204 25.87 -1.74 15.75
C LEU A 204 24.80 -2.37 14.84
N ASN A 205 24.89 -3.67 14.56
CA ASN A 205 23.89 -4.37 13.75
C ASN A 205 22.53 -4.33 14.46
N LEU A 206 21.52 -3.75 13.80
CA LEU A 206 20.22 -3.43 14.43
C LEU A 206 19.52 -4.62 15.11
N PRO A 207 19.49 -5.84 14.52
CA PRO A 207 18.85 -7.01 15.15
C PRO A 207 19.42 -7.41 16.53
N ARG A 208 20.57 -6.84 16.94
CA ARG A 208 21.11 -7.05 18.29
C ARG A 208 20.39 -6.24 19.37
N TYR A 209 19.70 -5.17 18.96
CA TYR A 209 19.10 -4.18 19.86
C TYR A 209 17.61 -3.99 19.64
N ILE A 210 17.14 -4.26 18.42
CA ILE A 210 15.75 -4.13 17.99
C ILE A 210 15.32 -5.47 17.43
N ASP A 211 14.35 -6.10 18.08
CA ASP A 211 13.70 -7.29 17.55
C ASP A 211 12.48 -6.85 16.73
N SER A 212 12.64 -6.82 15.41
CA SER A 212 11.57 -6.49 14.48
C SER A 212 10.94 -7.73 13.84
N THR A 213 11.19 -8.92 14.41
CA THR A 213 10.56 -10.15 13.91
C THR A 213 9.08 -10.19 14.32
N GLU A 214 8.25 -10.80 13.48
CA GLU A 214 6.88 -11.12 13.88
C GLU A 214 6.95 -12.29 14.86
N ALA A 215 6.15 -12.22 15.93
CA ALA A 215 6.02 -13.34 16.83
C ALA A 215 5.50 -14.54 16.02
N GLU A 216 6.30 -15.61 15.95
CA GLU A 216 5.86 -16.83 15.30
C GLU A 216 4.66 -17.41 16.05
N ASP A 217 3.72 -17.95 15.29
CA ASP A 217 2.62 -18.70 15.87
C ASP A 217 3.15 -19.95 16.59
N ILE A 218 2.99 -19.96 17.91
CA ILE A 218 3.36 -21.10 18.72
C ILE A 218 2.36 -22.23 18.48
N GLN A 219 2.75 -23.20 17.65
CA GLN A 219 1.97 -24.40 17.38
C GLN A 219 1.68 -25.16 18.68
N ASP A 220 0.40 -25.39 18.98
CA ASP A 220 -0.02 -26.13 20.16
C ASP A 220 -0.19 -27.62 19.85
N ILE A 221 0.69 -28.45 20.41
CA ILE A 221 0.67 -29.90 20.21
C ILE A 221 -0.67 -30.48 20.68
N ASP A 222 -1.14 -30.08 21.86
CA ASP A 222 -2.40 -30.56 22.41
C ASP A 222 -3.61 -30.07 21.60
N GLY A 223 -3.52 -28.88 20.99
CA GLY A 223 -4.42 -28.37 19.95
C GLY A 223 -4.56 -29.35 18.79
N HIS A 224 -3.44 -29.74 18.18
CA HIS A 224 -3.41 -30.70 17.06
C HIS A 224 -3.90 -32.10 17.44
N LEU A 225 -3.61 -32.54 18.66
CA LEU A 225 -4.00 -33.88 19.11
C LEU A 225 -5.47 -34.01 19.47
N ARG A 226 -6.13 -32.94 19.95
CA ARG A 226 -7.47 -33.04 20.55
C ARG A 226 -8.46 -31.97 20.09
N GLY A 227 -8.04 -31.03 19.27
CA GLY A 227 -8.89 -30.00 18.68
C GLY A 227 -9.19 -28.83 19.61
N GLY A 228 -9.59 -27.69 19.05
CA GLY A 228 -9.85 -26.47 19.81
C GLY A 228 -8.63 -25.53 19.87
N ILE A 229 -8.93 -24.24 19.91
CA ILE A 229 -7.99 -23.14 19.77
C ILE A 229 -7.41 -22.79 21.15
N PRO A 230 -6.09 -22.70 21.32
CA PRO A 230 -5.49 -22.23 22.58
C PRO A 230 -5.99 -20.83 22.95
N GLY A 231 -6.44 -20.65 24.20
CA GLY A 231 -6.95 -19.35 24.67
C GLY A 231 -5.95 -18.21 24.48
N ARG A 232 -4.65 -18.49 24.67
CA ARG A 232 -3.55 -17.54 24.46
C ARG A 232 -3.50 -16.95 23.04
N ASP A 233 -3.90 -17.72 22.01
CA ASP A 233 -3.85 -17.28 20.62
C ASP A 233 -5.01 -16.31 20.33
N VAL A 234 -6.15 -16.49 21.00
CA VAL A 234 -7.27 -15.56 20.98
C VAL A 234 -6.95 -14.32 21.83
N ASP A 235 -6.33 -14.49 22.99
CA ASP A 235 -5.89 -13.38 23.85
C ASP A 235 -4.85 -12.49 23.17
N ALA A 236 -4.02 -13.03 22.28
CA ALA A 236 -3.07 -12.24 21.48
C ALA A 236 -3.75 -11.20 20.57
N LEU A 237 -5.06 -11.30 20.33
CA LEU A 237 -5.88 -10.33 19.61
C LEU A 237 -6.45 -9.23 20.53
N ASP A 238 -5.88 -9.04 21.72
CA ASP A 238 -6.37 -8.10 22.75
C ASP A 238 -6.67 -6.70 22.22
N ALA A 239 -5.86 -6.17 21.29
CA ALA A 239 -6.12 -4.87 20.68
C ALA A 239 -7.55 -4.74 20.12
N TYR A 240 -8.07 -5.81 19.49
CA TYR A 240 -9.46 -5.88 19.03
C TYR A 240 -10.43 -5.97 20.20
N TRP A 241 -10.15 -6.81 21.20
CA TRP A 241 -11.04 -7.05 22.33
C TRP A 241 -11.18 -5.85 23.27
N GLN A 242 -10.20 -4.96 23.32
CA GLN A 242 -10.32 -3.67 24.02
C GLN A 242 -11.37 -2.75 23.37
N VAL A 243 -11.69 -2.95 22.10
CA VAL A 243 -12.60 -2.11 21.31
C VAL A 243 -13.95 -2.78 21.08
N ILE A 244 -13.94 -4.09 20.83
CA ILE A 244 -15.13 -4.90 20.53
C ILE A 244 -15.18 -6.18 21.41
N PRO A 245 -15.27 -6.03 22.75
CA PRO A 245 -15.20 -7.17 23.68
C PRO A 245 -16.35 -8.17 23.51
N ALA A 246 -17.59 -7.73 23.28
CA ALA A 246 -18.72 -8.65 23.13
C ALA A 246 -18.68 -9.42 21.80
N VAL A 247 -17.98 -8.92 20.78
CA VAL A 247 -17.70 -9.71 19.56
C VAL A 247 -16.87 -10.96 19.89
N ARG A 248 -15.93 -10.88 20.83
CA ARG A 248 -15.17 -12.04 21.29
C ARG A 248 -16.10 -13.11 21.86
N ASP A 249 -17.03 -12.70 22.72
CA ASP A 249 -17.98 -13.59 23.39
C ASP A 249 -19.00 -14.18 22.40
N ALA A 250 -19.37 -13.45 21.36
CA ALA A 250 -20.23 -13.92 20.29
C ALA A 250 -19.55 -14.97 19.39
N LEU A 251 -18.23 -14.87 19.21
CA LEU A 251 -17.47 -15.78 18.34
C LEU A 251 -16.98 -17.03 19.06
N PHE A 252 -16.59 -16.92 20.33
CA PHE A 252 -15.91 -18.00 21.04
C PHE A 252 -16.69 -18.49 22.26
N GLU A 253 -16.56 -19.78 22.53
CA GLU A 253 -16.98 -20.42 23.78
C GLU A 253 -15.88 -21.34 24.31
N GLY A 254 -15.97 -21.71 25.58
CA GLY A 254 -15.05 -22.68 26.16
C GLY A 254 -15.17 -24.03 25.46
N ALA A 255 -14.03 -24.63 25.10
CA ALA A 255 -14.02 -26.02 24.67
C ALA A 255 -14.21 -26.95 25.88
N ASP A 256 -14.40 -28.25 25.63
CA ASP A 256 -14.55 -29.29 26.68
C ASP A 256 -13.32 -29.45 27.62
N ARG A 257 -12.30 -28.60 27.47
CA ARG A 257 -11.05 -28.65 28.21
C ARG A 257 -10.57 -27.25 28.64
N PRO A 258 -10.00 -27.11 29.85
CA PRO A 258 -9.48 -25.84 30.33
C PRO A 258 -8.38 -25.27 29.43
N GLY A 259 -8.41 -23.95 29.20
CA GLY A 259 -7.39 -23.24 28.43
C GLY A 259 -7.58 -23.26 26.91
N TYR A 260 -8.66 -23.88 26.41
CA TYR A 260 -9.00 -23.91 24.99
C TYR A 260 -10.40 -23.36 24.76
N VAL A 261 -10.59 -22.78 23.58
CA VAL A 261 -11.85 -22.25 23.10
C VAL A 261 -12.20 -22.84 21.74
N GLN A 262 -13.46 -22.77 21.36
CA GLN A 262 -13.94 -23.14 20.03
C GLN A 262 -14.83 -22.05 19.48
N LEU A 263 -15.02 -22.04 18.16
CA LEU A 263 -15.97 -21.14 17.52
C LEU A 263 -17.40 -21.59 17.85
N ARG A 264 -18.26 -20.64 18.24
CA ARG A 264 -19.71 -20.86 18.39
C ARG A 264 -20.42 -21.03 17.05
N LEU A 265 -19.81 -20.53 15.99
CA LEU A 265 -20.39 -20.42 14.65
C LEU A 265 -19.48 -21.12 13.63
N PRO A 266 -20.03 -21.60 12.51
CA PRO A 266 -19.22 -22.09 11.40
C PRO A 266 -18.22 -21.03 10.91
N THR A 267 -17.02 -21.46 10.50
CA THR A 267 -15.94 -20.59 9.98
C THR A 267 -16.39 -19.66 8.84
N ALA A 268 -17.37 -20.12 8.03
CA ALA A 268 -17.98 -19.34 6.96
C ALA A 268 -18.75 -18.11 7.48
N GLU A 269 -19.39 -18.22 8.64
CA GLU A 269 -20.28 -17.20 9.23
C GLU A 269 -19.54 -16.20 10.13
N VAL A 270 -18.26 -16.44 10.47
CA VAL A 270 -17.45 -15.54 11.31
C VAL A 270 -17.45 -14.11 10.76
N LYS A 271 -17.32 -13.94 9.45
CA LYS A 271 -17.34 -12.62 8.81
C LYS A 271 -18.68 -11.91 9.06
N SER A 272 -19.80 -12.57 8.75
CA SER A 272 -21.13 -11.98 8.95
C SER A 272 -21.41 -11.67 10.42
N ALA A 273 -20.94 -12.52 11.34
CA ALA A 273 -21.09 -12.29 12.77
C ALA A 273 -20.35 -11.05 13.25
N ILE A 274 -19.10 -10.82 12.82
CA ILE A 274 -18.34 -9.61 13.14
C ILE A 274 -19.04 -8.38 12.54
N PHE A 275 -19.38 -8.43 11.25
CA PHE A 275 -19.96 -7.28 10.53
C PHE A 275 -21.34 -6.89 11.04
N GLY A 276 -22.16 -7.87 11.44
CA GLY A 276 -23.50 -7.66 11.94
C GLY A 276 -23.57 -7.29 13.42
N HIS A 277 -22.46 -7.27 14.14
CA HIS A 277 -22.45 -6.97 15.58
C HIS A 277 -22.54 -5.47 15.86
N ASP A 278 -23.31 -5.09 16.89
CA ASP A 278 -23.55 -3.68 17.26
C ASP A 278 -22.26 -2.94 17.68
N GLU A 279 -21.35 -3.61 18.39
CA GLU A 279 -20.06 -3.02 18.75
C GLU A 279 -19.18 -2.72 17.51
N PHE A 280 -19.19 -3.60 16.51
CA PHE A 280 -18.43 -3.36 15.28
C PHE A 280 -19.05 -2.21 14.47
N THR A 281 -20.38 -2.11 14.47
CA THR A 281 -21.09 -0.96 13.90
C THR A 281 -20.75 0.33 14.65
N SER A 282 -20.71 0.30 15.98
CA SER A 282 -20.34 1.45 16.83
C SER A 282 -18.89 1.89 16.61
N PHE A 283 -17.98 0.93 16.44
CA PHE A 283 -16.59 1.16 16.06
C PHE A 283 -16.49 1.90 14.72
N LYS A 284 -17.17 1.42 13.67
CA LYS A 284 -17.21 2.09 12.36
C LYS A 284 -17.77 3.51 12.48
N THR A 285 -18.87 3.70 13.19
CA THR A 285 -19.46 5.04 13.42
C THR A 285 -18.49 5.98 14.12
N THR A 286 -17.71 5.48 15.10
CA THR A 286 -16.71 6.28 15.81
C THR A 286 -15.62 6.76 14.85
N VAL A 287 -15.05 5.86 14.04
CA VAL A 287 -14.00 6.21 13.07
C VAL A 287 -14.52 7.14 11.97
N THR A 288 -15.72 6.88 11.44
CA THR A 288 -16.37 7.79 10.48
C THR A 288 -16.59 9.17 11.10
N GLY A 289 -17.02 9.24 12.36
CA GLY A 289 -17.19 10.51 13.07
C GLY A 289 -15.88 11.28 13.27
N ILE A 290 -14.76 10.60 13.50
CA ILE A 290 -13.42 11.21 13.56
C ILE A 290 -13.07 11.84 12.19
N PHE A 291 -13.32 11.11 11.10
CA PHE A 291 -13.07 11.61 9.75
C PHE A 291 -13.98 12.79 9.39
N ASP A 292 -15.28 12.72 9.72
CA ASP A 292 -16.25 13.78 9.45
C ASP A 292 -15.86 15.07 10.18
N GLN A 293 -15.38 14.98 11.43
CA GLN A 293 -14.87 16.14 12.17
C GLN A 293 -13.65 16.77 11.49
N TRP A 294 -12.72 15.97 11.00
CA TRP A 294 -11.58 16.46 10.23
C TRP A 294 -12.02 17.15 8.93
N CYS A 295 -12.96 16.55 8.19
CA CYS A 295 -13.54 17.14 6.98
C CYS A 295 -14.18 18.49 7.27
N LEU A 296 -15.01 18.60 8.31
CA LEU A 296 -15.66 19.86 8.70
C LEU A 296 -14.66 20.97 9.04
N LYS A 297 -13.55 20.61 9.69
CA LYS A 297 -12.46 21.56 10.03
C LYS A 297 -11.65 21.98 8.80
N THR A 298 -11.38 21.05 7.89
CA THR A 298 -10.44 21.23 6.78
C THR A 298 -11.09 21.80 5.52
N ALA A 299 -12.37 21.48 5.26
CA ALA A 299 -13.07 21.92 4.05
C ALA A 299 -13.08 23.44 3.82
N PRO A 300 -13.25 24.33 4.83
CA PRO A 300 -13.15 25.77 4.62
C PRO A 300 -11.77 26.21 4.10
N GLY A 301 -10.68 25.59 4.59
CA GLY A 301 -9.33 25.85 4.12
C GLY A 301 -9.11 25.38 2.68
N LEU A 302 -9.58 24.17 2.34
CA LEU A 302 -9.52 23.64 0.97
C LEU A 302 -10.30 24.52 -0.02
N LYS A 303 -11.50 24.96 0.35
CA LYS A 303 -12.34 25.86 -0.48
C LYS A 303 -11.79 27.29 -0.52
N GLY A 304 -10.93 27.66 0.43
CA GLY A 304 -10.28 28.95 0.51
C GLY A 304 -9.02 29.08 -0.35
N PHE A 305 -8.42 27.97 -0.78
CA PHE A 305 -7.19 27.93 -1.58
C PHE A 305 -7.34 28.70 -2.91
N ASP A 306 -6.37 29.55 -3.26
CA ASP A 306 -6.42 30.40 -4.45
C ASP A 306 -5.03 30.64 -5.10
N ARG A 307 -4.96 31.51 -6.12
CA ARG A 307 -3.82 31.72 -7.05
C ARG A 307 -2.46 32.08 -6.42
N GLU A 308 -2.43 32.54 -5.18
CA GLU A 308 -1.20 32.93 -4.48
C GLU A 308 -0.73 31.87 -3.47
N ASP A 309 -1.56 30.87 -3.21
CA ASP A 309 -1.26 29.83 -2.24
C ASP A 309 -0.29 28.79 -2.80
N GLN A 310 0.46 28.16 -1.90
CA GLN A 310 1.45 27.15 -2.26
C GLN A 310 0.84 25.75 -2.09
N PRO A 311 0.66 24.96 -3.18
CA PRO A 311 0.11 23.61 -3.09
C PRO A 311 0.83 22.73 -2.04
N ARG A 312 2.16 22.89 -1.91
CA ARG A 312 2.97 22.14 -0.93
C ARG A 312 2.64 22.48 0.52
N ALA A 313 2.39 23.75 0.83
CA ALA A 313 2.02 24.16 2.19
C ALA A 313 0.62 23.67 2.57
N LEU A 314 -0.30 23.64 1.59
CA LEU A 314 -1.63 23.08 1.79
C LEU A 314 -1.56 21.59 2.15
N ILE A 315 -0.91 20.77 1.31
CA ILE A 315 -0.84 19.32 1.57
C ILE A 315 -0.12 18.99 2.87
N GLU A 316 0.97 19.69 3.20
CA GLU A 316 1.67 19.53 4.48
C GLU A 316 0.71 19.78 5.65
N THR A 317 -0.02 20.89 5.63
CA THR A 317 -0.96 21.23 6.71
C THR A 317 -2.07 20.21 6.88
N ILE A 318 -2.75 19.83 5.79
CA ILE A 318 -3.90 18.93 5.89
C ILE A 318 -3.46 17.50 6.19
N ALA A 319 -2.29 17.06 5.73
CA ALA A 319 -1.79 15.72 5.96
C ALA A 319 -1.30 15.53 7.41
N GLU A 320 -0.62 16.52 7.99
CA GLU A 320 -0.29 16.49 9.43
C GLU A 320 -1.56 16.50 10.29
N ASP A 321 -2.55 17.34 9.96
CA ASP A 321 -3.79 17.40 10.74
C ASP A 321 -4.59 16.08 10.67
N LEU A 322 -4.59 15.43 9.49
CA LEU A 322 -5.21 14.12 9.30
C LEU A 322 -4.49 13.05 10.12
N LEU A 323 -3.15 13.02 10.06
CA LEU A 323 -2.33 12.08 10.81
C LEU A 323 -2.57 12.24 12.32
N ASP A 324 -2.55 13.47 12.84
CA ASP A 324 -2.78 13.74 14.25
C ASP A 324 -4.21 13.39 14.69
N THR A 325 -5.20 13.65 13.83
CA THR A 325 -6.61 13.31 14.10
C THR A 325 -6.79 11.79 14.22
N PHE A 326 -6.18 11.01 13.32
CA PHE A 326 -6.32 9.55 13.30
C PHE A 326 -5.48 8.82 14.36
N ARG A 327 -4.60 9.50 15.10
CA ARG A 327 -3.95 8.89 16.29
C ARG A 327 -4.93 8.50 17.38
N ALA A 328 -6.11 9.11 17.40
CA ALA A 328 -7.20 8.76 18.31
C ALA A 328 -8.10 7.63 17.78
N ALA A 329 -7.94 7.22 16.52
CA ALA A 329 -8.76 6.18 15.92
C ALA A 329 -8.30 4.79 16.41
N PRO A 330 -9.16 4.02 17.10
CA PRO A 330 -8.80 2.67 17.52
C PRO A 330 -8.60 1.75 16.30
N LEU A 331 -7.72 0.76 16.42
CA LEU A 331 -7.46 -0.29 15.41
C LEU A 331 -6.94 0.16 14.05
N LEU A 332 -6.87 1.46 13.76
CA LEU A 332 -6.31 2.01 12.52
C LEU A 332 -4.91 2.55 12.79
N ASP A 333 -3.97 2.29 11.88
CA ASP A 333 -2.69 3.00 11.88
C ASP A 333 -2.91 4.37 11.19
N ALA A 334 -2.68 5.46 11.94
CA ALA A 334 -2.80 6.82 11.43
C ALA A 334 -1.90 7.07 10.19
N TYR A 335 -0.75 6.37 10.11
CA TYR A 335 0.15 6.45 8.98
C TYR A 335 -0.44 5.82 7.70
N ASP A 336 -1.30 4.82 7.81
CA ASP A 336 -1.99 4.25 6.64
C ASP A 336 -3.02 5.22 6.07
N VAL A 337 -3.78 5.92 6.94
CA VAL A 337 -4.72 6.97 6.50
C VAL A 337 -4.00 8.16 5.90
N TYR A 338 -2.87 8.58 6.49
CA TYR A 338 -1.96 9.56 5.89
C TYR A 338 -1.50 9.13 4.50
N GLN A 339 -1.13 7.85 4.30
CA GLN A 339 -0.69 7.36 3.01
C GLN A 339 -1.77 7.47 1.94
N HIS A 340 -3.03 7.20 2.27
CA HIS A 340 -4.14 7.33 1.31
C HIS A 340 -4.29 8.75 0.78
N LEU A 341 -4.14 9.74 1.67
CA LEU A 341 -4.11 11.14 1.26
C LEU A 341 -2.90 11.43 0.36
N MET A 342 -1.72 10.91 0.70
CA MET A 342 -0.52 11.16 -0.10
C MET A 342 -0.55 10.46 -1.46
N ASP A 343 -1.17 9.28 -1.55
CA ASP A 343 -1.40 8.58 -2.82
C ASP A 343 -2.40 9.36 -3.68
N PHE A 344 -3.50 9.84 -3.10
CA PHE A 344 -4.48 10.68 -3.79
C PHE A 344 -3.88 12.03 -4.21
N TRP A 345 -3.02 12.61 -3.38
CA TRP A 345 -2.25 13.81 -3.70
C TRP A 345 -1.39 13.61 -4.94
N ALA A 346 -0.54 12.58 -4.93
CA ALA A 346 0.36 12.30 -6.05
C ALA A 346 -0.39 11.93 -7.34
N ALA A 347 -1.55 11.30 -7.24
CA ALA A 347 -2.31 10.83 -8.39
C ALA A 347 -3.28 11.87 -8.97
N THR A 348 -3.78 12.83 -8.18
CA THR A 348 -4.87 13.71 -8.61
C THR A 348 -4.83 15.09 -7.98
N MET A 349 -4.85 15.19 -6.64
CA MET A 349 -5.06 16.47 -5.97
C MET A 349 -3.92 17.47 -6.19
N GLN A 350 -2.70 17.00 -6.41
CA GLN A 350 -1.56 17.86 -6.76
C GLN A 350 -1.82 18.66 -8.04
N ASP A 351 -2.25 17.98 -9.11
CA ASP A 351 -2.52 18.63 -10.40
C ASP A 351 -3.70 19.60 -10.28
N ASP A 352 -4.75 19.20 -9.56
CA ASP A 352 -5.89 20.09 -9.30
C ASP A 352 -5.47 21.37 -8.57
N CYS A 353 -4.64 21.25 -7.52
CA CYS A 353 -4.11 22.40 -6.79
C CYS A 353 -3.24 23.30 -7.67
N TYR A 354 -2.44 22.74 -8.58
CA TYR A 354 -1.66 23.55 -9.53
C TYR A 354 -2.56 24.25 -10.57
N LEU A 355 -3.63 23.60 -11.03
CA LEU A 355 -4.62 24.23 -11.91
C LEU A 355 -5.33 25.39 -11.21
N ILE A 356 -5.76 25.20 -9.95
CA ILE A 356 -6.40 26.27 -9.16
C ILE A 356 -5.41 27.40 -8.89
N ALA A 357 -4.15 27.09 -8.56
CA ALA A 357 -3.13 28.11 -8.34
C ALA A 357 -2.82 28.93 -9.62
N ALA A 358 -2.90 28.31 -10.80
CA ALA A 358 -2.66 29.00 -12.08
C ALA A 358 -3.88 29.81 -12.55
N ASP A 359 -5.04 29.17 -12.59
CA ASP A 359 -6.24 29.66 -13.29
C ASP A 359 -7.38 30.04 -12.35
N GLY A 360 -7.25 29.82 -11.05
CA GLY A 360 -8.33 29.93 -10.08
C GLY A 360 -9.32 28.79 -10.18
N TRP A 361 -10.47 28.92 -9.51
CA TRP A 361 -11.55 27.93 -9.52
C TRP A 361 -12.32 27.92 -10.84
N LEU A 362 -11.74 27.27 -11.86
CA LEU A 362 -12.23 27.27 -13.22
C LEU A 362 -12.35 25.85 -13.78
N ALA A 363 -13.57 25.41 -14.09
CA ALA A 363 -13.83 24.10 -14.69
C ALA A 363 -14.20 24.25 -16.18
N ARG A 364 -13.20 24.19 -17.07
CA ARG A 364 -13.43 24.29 -18.53
C ARG A 364 -13.23 22.94 -19.23
N PRO A 365 -14.27 22.41 -19.89
CA PRO A 365 -14.12 21.27 -20.78
C PRO A 365 -13.26 21.60 -21.99
N HIS A 366 -12.43 20.65 -22.42
CA HIS A 366 -11.68 20.70 -23.67
C HIS A 366 -11.87 19.41 -24.48
N ARG A 367 -11.65 19.46 -25.80
CA ARG A 367 -11.73 18.27 -26.66
C ARG A 367 -10.48 17.42 -26.55
N VAL A 368 -10.65 16.13 -26.32
CA VAL A 368 -9.56 15.15 -26.25
C VAL A 368 -9.38 14.53 -27.63
N VAL A 369 -8.21 14.75 -28.24
CA VAL A 369 -7.89 14.23 -29.56
C VAL A 369 -6.61 13.41 -29.48
N GLU A 370 -6.71 12.12 -29.77
CA GLU A 370 -5.56 11.21 -29.76
C GLU A 370 -5.09 10.92 -31.18
N GLU A 371 -3.78 10.98 -31.40
CA GLU A 371 -3.19 10.50 -32.64
C GLU A 371 -3.13 8.97 -32.62
N ILE A 372 -3.66 8.34 -33.67
CA ILE A 372 -3.58 6.89 -33.84
C ILE A 372 -2.11 6.52 -34.09
N LYS A 373 -1.48 5.81 -33.13
CA LYS A 373 -0.04 5.50 -33.19
C LYS A 373 0.29 4.26 -34.06
N ASN A 374 -0.67 3.38 -34.30
CA ASN A 374 -0.48 2.08 -34.95
C ASN A 374 -1.57 1.76 -36.00
N GLY A 375 -1.21 0.99 -37.03
CA GLY A 375 -2.15 0.48 -38.05
C GLY A 375 -2.30 1.35 -39.30
N LYS A 376 -3.27 1.00 -40.16
CA LYS A 376 -3.51 1.66 -41.47
C LYS A 376 -3.89 3.14 -41.36
N LYS A 377 -4.38 3.58 -40.19
CA LYS A 377 -4.81 4.95 -39.89
C LYS A 377 -3.79 5.71 -39.04
N LYS A 378 -2.54 5.25 -39.02
CA LYS A 378 -1.47 5.89 -38.23
C LYS A 378 -1.30 7.35 -38.65
N GLY A 379 -1.31 8.25 -37.68
CA GLY A 379 -1.26 9.71 -37.91
C GLY A 379 -2.63 10.39 -38.02
N GLU A 380 -3.74 9.64 -38.10
CA GLU A 380 -5.07 10.23 -38.01
C GLU A 380 -5.37 10.67 -36.56
N LYS A 381 -5.98 11.85 -36.43
CA LYS A 381 -6.51 12.37 -35.16
C LYS A 381 -7.87 11.75 -34.89
N LYS A 382 -7.98 10.93 -33.85
CA LYS A 382 -9.24 10.37 -33.36
C LYS A 382 -9.77 11.24 -32.23
N ASP A 383 -10.96 11.76 -32.45
CA ASP A 383 -11.73 12.45 -31.42
C ASP A 383 -12.21 11.43 -30.37
N LYS A 384 -11.83 11.65 -29.11
CA LYS A 384 -12.17 10.80 -27.95
C LYS A 384 -13.25 11.42 -27.07
N GLY A 385 -13.82 12.56 -27.46
CA GLY A 385 -14.81 13.27 -26.67
C GLY A 385 -14.22 14.50 -26.00
N TRP A 386 -14.68 14.78 -24.79
CA TRP A 386 -14.27 15.94 -24.01
C TRP A 386 -13.86 15.51 -22.59
N ALA A 387 -13.01 16.31 -21.97
CA ALA A 387 -12.61 16.14 -20.58
C ALA A 387 -12.54 17.50 -19.89
N CYS A 388 -12.68 17.51 -18.57
CA CYS A 388 -12.35 18.65 -17.73
C CYS A 388 -11.44 18.14 -16.62
N ASP A 389 -10.22 18.70 -16.56
CA ASP A 389 -9.17 18.19 -15.67
C ASP A 389 -9.54 18.39 -14.20
N LEU A 390 -10.02 19.60 -13.86
CA LEU A 390 -10.38 19.94 -12.48
C LEU A 390 -11.62 19.17 -11.98
N ILE A 391 -12.67 19.06 -12.80
CA ILE A 391 -13.91 18.37 -12.43
C ILE A 391 -14.23 17.30 -13.47
N PRO A 392 -13.95 16.01 -13.20
CA PRO A 392 -14.31 14.92 -14.10
C PRO A 392 -15.83 14.80 -14.31
N LYS A 393 -16.26 14.28 -15.49
CA LYS A 393 -17.68 14.02 -15.82
C LYS A 393 -18.43 13.27 -14.71
N PRO A 394 -17.87 12.21 -14.08
CA PRO A 394 -18.56 11.50 -13.00
C PRO A 394 -19.00 12.39 -11.84
N CYS A 395 -18.24 13.42 -11.46
CA CYS A 395 -18.62 14.34 -10.39
C CYS A 395 -19.87 15.17 -10.75
N ILE A 396 -19.94 15.65 -12.00
CA ILE A 396 -21.11 16.38 -12.49
C ILE A 396 -22.34 15.48 -12.55
N VAL A 397 -22.16 14.26 -13.06
CA VAL A 397 -23.24 13.28 -13.18
C VAL A 397 -23.77 12.88 -11.80
N ALA A 398 -22.88 12.52 -10.87
CA ALA A 398 -23.29 12.13 -9.52
C ALA A 398 -24.06 13.22 -8.78
N ARG A 399 -23.68 14.50 -8.97
CA ARG A 399 -24.33 15.63 -8.27
C ARG A 399 -25.64 16.07 -8.92
N TYR A 400 -25.70 16.14 -10.25
CA TYR A 400 -26.82 16.81 -10.95
C TYR A 400 -27.69 15.87 -11.78
N PHE A 401 -27.20 14.68 -12.13
CA PHE A 401 -27.85 13.78 -13.09
C PHE A 401 -27.86 12.33 -12.57
N ALA A 402 -27.99 12.15 -11.25
CA ALA A 402 -28.01 10.83 -10.62
C ALA A 402 -29.22 10.00 -11.06
N GLY A 403 -30.35 10.63 -11.39
CA GLY A 403 -31.53 9.95 -11.92
C GLY A 403 -31.28 9.36 -13.30
N GLU A 404 -30.72 10.16 -14.21
CA GLU A 404 -30.34 9.73 -15.56
C GLU A 404 -29.25 8.65 -15.54
N GLN A 405 -28.29 8.75 -14.60
CA GLN A 405 -27.30 7.70 -14.38
C GLN A 405 -27.98 6.41 -13.89
N ALA A 406 -28.93 6.48 -12.95
CA ALA A 406 -29.65 5.30 -12.47
C ALA A 406 -30.51 4.64 -13.58
N GLU A 407 -31.11 5.43 -14.47
CA GLU A 407 -31.80 4.90 -15.65
C GLU A 407 -30.83 4.20 -16.61
N LEU A 408 -29.66 4.79 -16.85
CA LEU A 408 -28.62 4.19 -17.68
C LEU A 408 -28.12 2.87 -17.07
N ASP A 409 -27.89 2.84 -15.75
CA ASP A 409 -27.43 1.66 -15.02
C ASP A 409 -28.49 0.55 -15.05
N ALA A 410 -29.77 0.89 -14.92
CA ALA A 410 -30.87 -0.07 -15.04
C ALA A 410 -30.91 -0.71 -16.44
N LEU A 411 -30.76 0.09 -17.50
CA LEU A 411 -30.69 -0.42 -18.88
C LEU A 411 -29.48 -1.33 -19.10
N GLN A 412 -28.33 -1.00 -18.50
CA GLN A 412 -27.12 -1.84 -18.55
C GLN A 412 -27.30 -3.15 -17.79
N ALA A 413 -27.92 -3.13 -16.61
CA ALA A 413 -28.23 -4.33 -15.84
C ALA A 413 -29.22 -5.25 -16.59
N GLU A 414 -30.25 -4.69 -17.23
CA GLU A 414 -31.14 -5.44 -18.10
C GLU A 414 -30.42 -6.03 -19.32
N GLN A 415 -29.47 -5.29 -19.89
CA GLN A 415 -28.66 -5.77 -21.01
C GLN A 415 -27.78 -6.95 -20.60
N GLU A 416 -27.14 -6.88 -19.44
CA GLU A 416 -26.31 -7.96 -18.88
C GLU A 416 -27.16 -9.19 -18.54
N SER A 417 -28.33 -8.99 -17.92
CA SER A 417 -29.28 -10.07 -17.64
C SER A 417 -29.73 -10.78 -18.91
N ALA A 418 -30.08 -10.03 -19.96
CA ALA A 418 -30.45 -10.60 -21.26
C ALA A 418 -29.29 -11.37 -21.91
N LEU A 419 -28.06 -10.86 -21.79
CA LEU A 419 -26.87 -11.53 -22.30
C LEU A 419 -26.57 -12.83 -21.54
N SER A 420 -26.70 -12.82 -20.21
CA SER A 420 -26.54 -14.01 -19.37
C SER A 420 -27.56 -15.09 -19.72
N ALA A 421 -28.83 -14.71 -19.91
CA ALA A 421 -29.88 -15.64 -20.32
C ALA A 421 -29.65 -16.21 -21.73
N MET A 422 -29.03 -15.45 -22.64
CA MET A 422 -28.61 -15.98 -23.94
C MET A 422 -27.49 -17.00 -23.79
N ALA A 423 -26.47 -16.71 -22.98
CA ALA A 423 -25.35 -17.62 -22.75
C ALA A 423 -25.81 -18.93 -22.09
N GLU A 424 -26.72 -18.86 -21.12
CA GLU A 424 -27.32 -20.03 -20.49
C GLU A 424 -28.07 -20.92 -21.50
N LEU A 425 -28.90 -20.31 -22.37
CA LEU A 425 -29.57 -21.05 -23.44
C LEU A 425 -28.58 -21.70 -24.42
N GLU A 426 -27.53 -20.98 -24.79
CA GLU A 426 -26.48 -21.48 -25.68
C GLU A 426 -25.72 -22.66 -25.06
N GLU A 427 -25.49 -22.64 -23.75
CA GLU A 427 -24.85 -23.74 -23.00
C GLU A 427 -25.78 -24.96 -22.87
N GLU A 428 -27.05 -24.75 -22.48
CA GLU A 428 -28.04 -25.82 -22.33
C GLU A 428 -28.36 -26.55 -23.64
N HIS A 429 -28.31 -25.83 -24.77
CA HIS A 429 -28.74 -26.35 -26.08
C HIS A 429 -27.64 -26.38 -27.14
N GLY A 430 -26.37 -26.24 -26.74
CA GLY A 430 -25.21 -26.23 -27.64
C GLY A 430 -24.58 -27.59 -27.94
N GLY A 431 -25.03 -28.68 -27.31
CA GLY A 431 -24.53 -30.04 -27.53
C GLY A 431 -24.89 -30.64 -28.89
N GLU A 432 -24.35 -31.82 -29.23
CA GLU A 432 -24.55 -32.50 -30.54
C GLU A 432 -26.02 -32.82 -30.88
N GLU A 433 -26.88 -32.95 -29.86
CA GLU A 433 -28.35 -33.13 -30.02
C GLU A 433 -29.15 -31.86 -29.62
N GLY A 434 -28.46 -30.75 -29.39
CA GLY A 434 -29.05 -29.50 -28.93
C GLY A 434 -29.71 -28.68 -30.05
N ALA A 435 -30.58 -27.75 -29.68
CA ALA A 435 -31.33 -26.93 -30.63
C ALA A 435 -30.45 -26.01 -31.52
N PHE A 436 -29.17 -25.84 -31.18
CA PHE A 436 -28.20 -25.08 -31.95
C PHE A 436 -27.22 -25.95 -32.76
N ALA A 437 -27.30 -27.28 -32.69
CA ALA A 437 -26.33 -28.21 -33.27
C ALA A 437 -26.15 -28.04 -34.79
N ASP A 438 -27.22 -27.69 -35.50
CA ASP A 438 -27.23 -27.50 -36.96
C ASP A 438 -26.78 -26.09 -37.42
N LEU A 439 -26.34 -25.22 -36.49
CA LEU A 439 -25.85 -23.87 -36.82
C LEU A 439 -24.31 -23.85 -36.88
N GLU A 440 -23.74 -23.20 -37.91
CA GLU A 440 -22.28 -22.99 -37.98
C GLU A 440 -21.83 -21.98 -36.92
N LYS A 441 -22.65 -20.97 -36.64
CA LYS A 441 -22.47 -19.97 -35.59
C LYS A 441 -23.81 -19.49 -35.05
N ILE A 442 -23.91 -19.41 -33.73
CA ILE A 442 -25.08 -18.84 -33.07
C ILE A 442 -25.10 -17.32 -33.30
N ASN A 443 -25.87 -16.89 -34.30
CA ASN A 443 -26.06 -15.50 -34.65
C ASN A 443 -27.44 -15.26 -35.25
N LYS A 444 -27.85 -13.98 -35.25
CA LYS A 444 -29.16 -13.54 -35.75
C LYS A 444 -29.46 -14.02 -37.17
N GLY A 445 -28.48 -14.07 -38.06
CA GLY A 445 -28.67 -14.48 -39.45
C GLY A 445 -29.04 -15.96 -39.56
N GLU A 446 -28.25 -16.81 -38.92
CA GLU A 446 -28.40 -18.27 -38.96
C GLU A 446 -29.63 -18.75 -38.21
N VAL A 447 -29.89 -18.22 -37.01
CA VAL A 447 -31.09 -18.56 -36.23
C VAL A 447 -32.37 -18.21 -37.00
N ASN A 448 -32.43 -17.05 -37.66
CA ASN A 448 -33.59 -16.67 -38.47
C ASN A 448 -33.71 -17.48 -39.77
N LYS A 449 -32.60 -18.00 -40.31
CA LYS A 449 -32.60 -18.90 -41.47
C LYS A 449 -33.17 -20.26 -41.07
N ARG A 450 -32.65 -20.85 -39.98
CA ARG A 450 -33.12 -22.15 -39.46
C ARG A 450 -34.59 -22.12 -39.05
N LEU A 451 -35.03 -21.06 -38.37
CA LEU A 451 -36.45 -20.85 -38.04
C LEU A 451 -37.39 -20.77 -39.26
N LYS A 452 -36.88 -20.42 -40.46
CA LYS A 452 -37.66 -20.45 -41.70
C LYS A 452 -37.69 -21.84 -42.33
N GLU A 453 -36.61 -22.61 -42.20
CA GLU A 453 -36.48 -23.97 -42.74
C GLU A 453 -37.40 -24.95 -42.00
N ILE A 454 -37.42 -24.89 -40.67
CA ILE A 454 -38.23 -25.80 -39.82
C ILE A 454 -39.69 -25.34 -39.63
N LYS A 455 -40.14 -24.35 -40.41
CA LYS A 455 -41.41 -23.66 -40.17
C LYS A 455 -42.61 -24.55 -40.49
N GLY A 456 -43.36 -24.93 -39.46
CA GLY A 456 -44.61 -25.69 -39.60
C GLY A 456 -44.41 -27.21 -39.56
N ASP A 457 -43.18 -27.66 -39.30
CA ASP A 457 -42.86 -29.07 -39.08
C ASP A 457 -43.04 -29.43 -37.59
N PRO A 458 -43.94 -30.38 -37.24
CA PRO A 458 -44.16 -30.82 -35.86
C PRO A 458 -42.91 -31.43 -35.22
N ASP A 459 -42.05 -32.07 -36.02
CA ASP A 459 -40.90 -32.84 -35.53
C ASP A 459 -39.80 -31.94 -34.95
N TYR A 460 -39.80 -30.65 -35.31
CA TYR A 460 -38.84 -29.63 -34.84
C TYR A 460 -39.45 -28.61 -33.89
N SER A 461 -40.57 -28.94 -33.23
CA SER A 461 -41.31 -28.00 -32.38
C SER A 461 -40.50 -27.49 -31.17
N ASP A 462 -39.71 -28.35 -30.54
CA ASP A 462 -38.83 -27.99 -29.41
C ASP A 462 -37.63 -27.15 -29.85
N GLU A 463 -36.98 -27.51 -30.96
CA GLU A 463 -35.91 -26.70 -31.57
C GLU A 463 -36.42 -25.29 -31.91
N ALA A 464 -37.57 -25.22 -32.58
CA ALA A 464 -38.20 -23.96 -32.96
C ALA A 464 -38.58 -23.09 -31.74
N ARG A 465 -38.86 -23.70 -30.58
CA ARG A 465 -39.13 -22.96 -29.33
C ARG A 465 -37.86 -22.29 -28.81
N VAL A 466 -36.76 -23.05 -28.71
CA VAL A 466 -35.47 -22.54 -28.22
C VAL A 466 -34.94 -21.44 -29.14
N LEU A 467 -34.95 -21.67 -30.46
CA LEU A 467 -34.52 -20.69 -31.45
C LEU A 467 -35.38 -19.41 -31.42
N LYS A 468 -36.69 -19.51 -31.15
CA LYS A 468 -37.57 -18.33 -30.97
C LYS A 468 -37.25 -17.58 -29.68
N GLN A 469 -36.95 -18.28 -28.59
CA GLN A 469 -36.56 -17.68 -27.32
C GLN A 469 -35.24 -16.93 -27.44
N TRP A 470 -34.24 -17.56 -28.05
CA TRP A 470 -32.96 -16.91 -28.37
C TRP A 470 -33.17 -15.69 -29.28
N ALA A 471 -33.97 -15.81 -30.35
CA ALA A 471 -34.25 -14.69 -31.25
C ALA A 471 -35.01 -13.54 -30.58
N LYS A 472 -35.80 -13.81 -29.52
CA LYS A 472 -36.45 -12.79 -28.70
C LYS A 472 -35.40 -12.05 -27.86
N LEU A 473 -34.50 -12.79 -27.19
CA LEU A 473 -33.43 -12.20 -26.39
C LEU A 473 -32.45 -11.39 -27.25
N ASP A 474 -32.07 -11.85 -28.45
CA ASP A 474 -31.24 -11.08 -29.40
C ASP A 474 -31.88 -9.74 -29.78
N ARG A 475 -33.20 -9.73 -30.01
CA ARG A 475 -33.95 -8.50 -30.29
C ARG A 475 -33.99 -7.57 -29.08
N GLN A 476 -34.21 -8.12 -27.88
CA GLN A 476 -34.19 -7.36 -26.63
C GLN A 476 -32.80 -6.77 -26.39
N GLN A 477 -31.74 -7.56 -26.53
CA GLN A 477 -30.35 -7.10 -26.42
C GLN A 477 -30.09 -5.96 -27.40
N SER A 478 -30.47 -6.12 -28.66
CA SER A 478 -30.27 -5.10 -29.70
C SER A 478 -31.01 -3.80 -29.37
N ALA A 479 -32.22 -3.90 -28.82
CA ALA A 479 -33.02 -2.75 -28.40
C ALA A 479 -32.41 -2.06 -27.17
N LEU A 480 -32.08 -2.81 -26.12
CA LEU A 480 -31.42 -2.31 -24.91
C LEU A 480 -30.09 -1.65 -25.26
N LYS A 481 -29.25 -2.29 -26.07
CA LYS A 481 -27.98 -1.71 -26.54
C LYS A 481 -28.16 -0.35 -27.22
N ARG A 482 -29.24 -0.19 -27.99
CA ARG A 482 -29.57 1.08 -28.62
C ARG A 482 -30.01 2.11 -27.58
N GLN A 483 -30.91 1.73 -26.66
CA GLN A 483 -31.40 2.60 -25.59
C GLN A 483 -30.27 3.05 -24.66
N THR A 484 -29.40 2.14 -24.21
CA THR A 484 -28.20 2.45 -23.41
C THR A 484 -27.31 3.46 -24.11
N LYS A 485 -27.07 3.28 -25.43
CA LYS A 485 -26.25 4.23 -26.20
C LYS A 485 -26.90 5.61 -26.33
N GLU A 486 -28.21 5.65 -26.52
CA GLU A 486 -28.98 6.90 -26.60
C GLU A 486 -28.98 7.61 -25.24
N ALA A 487 -29.24 6.90 -24.14
CA ALA A 487 -29.20 7.42 -22.77
C ALA A 487 -27.80 7.93 -22.38
N ASP A 488 -26.74 7.18 -22.67
CA ASP A 488 -25.35 7.60 -22.43
C ASP A 488 -25.01 8.88 -23.21
N ALA A 489 -25.42 8.98 -24.47
CA ALA A 489 -25.19 10.18 -25.27
C ALA A 489 -25.98 11.40 -24.76
N VAL A 490 -27.19 11.20 -24.24
CA VAL A 490 -27.98 12.26 -23.61
C VAL A 490 -27.32 12.74 -22.33
N LEU A 491 -26.90 11.81 -21.47
CA LEU A 491 -26.20 12.10 -20.22
C LEU A 491 -24.86 12.81 -20.47
N ASP A 492 -24.10 12.37 -21.48
CA ASP A 492 -22.86 13.03 -21.88
C ASP A 492 -23.07 14.48 -22.29
N ARG A 493 -24.10 14.75 -23.10
CA ARG A 493 -24.47 16.09 -23.51
C ARG A 493 -24.89 16.95 -22.32
N PHE A 494 -25.76 16.44 -21.44
CA PHE A 494 -26.21 17.17 -20.25
C PHE A 494 -25.05 17.51 -19.31
N ALA A 495 -24.13 16.56 -19.09
CA ALA A 495 -22.93 16.83 -18.31
C ALA A 495 -22.08 17.94 -18.94
N TYR A 496 -21.83 17.90 -20.26
CA TYR A 496 -21.07 18.93 -20.97
C TYR A 496 -21.71 20.32 -20.87
N GLU A 497 -23.03 20.40 -21.08
CA GLU A 497 -23.79 21.65 -21.05
C GLU A 497 -23.88 22.26 -19.64
N LYS A 498 -23.66 21.45 -18.59
CA LYS A 498 -23.68 21.92 -17.19
C LYS A 498 -22.44 22.73 -16.80
N TYR A 499 -21.26 22.40 -17.30
CA TYR A 499 -20.00 23.10 -16.95
C TYR A 499 -20.04 24.62 -17.04
N PRO A 500 -20.48 25.25 -18.16
CA PRO A 500 -20.52 26.72 -18.27
C PRO A 500 -21.54 27.38 -17.33
N GLN A 501 -22.43 26.61 -16.69
CA GLN A 501 -23.44 27.10 -15.77
C GLN A 501 -23.00 27.07 -14.30
N LEU A 502 -21.85 26.46 -14.00
CA LEU A 502 -21.37 26.29 -12.63
C LEU A 502 -20.88 27.62 -12.06
N SER A 503 -21.39 27.97 -10.88
CA SER A 503 -20.81 29.03 -10.06
C SER A 503 -19.49 28.59 -9.42
N VAL A 504 -18.70 29.57 -8.96
CA VAL A 504 -17.44 29.29 -8.25
C VAL A 504 -17.68 28.44 -6.99
N ASP A 505 -18.76 28.69 -6.25
CA ASP A 505 -19.09 27.93 -5.05
C ASP A 505 -19.51 26.48 -5.37
N GLU A 506 -20.20 26.27 -6.49
CA GLU A 506 -20.50 24.92 -6.98
C GLU A 506 -19.22 24.19 -7.43
N ILE A 507 -18.30 24.88 -8.13
CA ILE A 507 -16.99 24.33 -8.50
C ILE A 507 -16.22 23.90 -7.25
N LYS A 508 -16.13 24.76 -6.25
CA LYS A 508 -15.48 24.46 -4.96
C LYS A 508 -16.10 23.25 -4.28
N THR A 509 -17.43 23.15 -4.29
CA THR A 509 -18.16 22.02 -3.70
C THR A 509 -17.88 20.72 -4.45
N LEU A 510 -17.93 20.73 -5.79
CA LEU A 510 -17.64 19.55 -6.62
C LEU A 510 -16.21 19.05 -6.45
N VAL A 511 -15.24 19.96 -6.39
CA VAL A 511 -13.82 19.59 -6.24
C VAL A 511 -13.50 19.15 -4.83
N VAL A 512 -13.89 19.93 -3.82
CA VAL A 512 -13.52 19.63 -2.43
C VAL A 512 -14.36 18.50 -1.87
N ASP A 513 -15.69 18.61 -1.92
CA ASP A 513 -16.57 17.67 -1.22
C ASP A 513 -16.76 16.39 -2.06
N ASP A 514 -17.14 16.55 -3.33
CA ASP A 514 -17.58 15.42 -4.17
C ASP A 514 -16.41 14.68 -4.86
N LYS A 515 -15.21 15.28 -4.93
CA LYS A 515 -14.01 14.66 -5.52
C LYS A 515 -12.97 14.35 -4.46
N TRP A 516 -12.42 15.35 -3.77
CA TRP A 516 -11.30 15.13 -2.84
C TRP A 516 -11.74 14.41 -1.55
N LEU A 517 -12.69 14.97 -0.80
CA LEU A 517 -13.14 14.40 0.46
C LEU A 517 -13.91 13.08 0.26
N ALA A 518 -14.68 12.95 -0.83
CA ALA A 518 -15.34 11.69 -1.19
C ALA A 518 -14.33 10.54 -1.49
N ALA A 519 -13.24 10.83 -2.20
CA ALA A 519 -12.18 9.85 -2.46
C ALA A 519 -11.50 9.42 -1.14
N LEU A 520 -11.17 10.36 -0.26
CA LEU A 520 -10.59 10.07 1.05
C LEU A 520 -11.55 9.29 1.95
N SER A 521 -12.84 9.66 1.95
CA SER A 521 -13.89 8.92 2.68
C SER A 521 -13.93 7.46 2.27
N THR A 522 -13.90 7.20 0.95
CA THR A 522 -13.85 5.84 0.39
C THR A 522 -12.61 5.08 0.84
N ALA A 523 -11.44 5.74 0.87
CA ALA A 523 -10.21 5.14 1.33
C ALA A 523 -10.24 4.79 2.84
N VAL A 524 -10.79 5.68 3.67
CA VAL A 524 -10.98 5.44 5.11
C VAL A 524 -11.95 4.28 5.36
N GLN A 525 -13.05 4.18 4.60
CA GLN A 525 -13.93 3.01 4.67
C GLN A 525 -13.20 1.71 4.27
N GLY A 526 -12.31 1.78 3.27
CA GLY A 526 -11.45 0.65 2.90
C GLY A 526 -10.54 0.18 4.04
N GLU A 527 -10.02 1.09 4.87
CA GLU A 527 -9.24 0.72 6.07
C GLU A 527 -10.10 0.07 7.15
N LEU A 528 -11.33 0.56 7.37
CA LEU A 528 -12.29 -0.10 8.27
C LEU A 528 -12.61 -1.54 7.82
N ASP A 529 -12.81 -1.72 6.52
CA ASP A 529 -13.01 -3.05 5.94
C ASP A 529 -11.76 -3.92 6.13
N ARG A 530 -10.56 -3.37 5.94
CA ARG A 530 -9.29 -4.10 6.16
C ARG A 530 -9.17 -4.60 7.60
N VAL A 531 -9.50 -3.78 8.60
CA VAL A 531 -9.46 -4.18 10.02
C VAL A 531 -10.29 -5.44 10.26
N SER A 532 -11.51 -5.48 9.72
CA SER A 532 -12.40 -6.64 9.84
C SER A 532 -11.92 -7.87 9.08
N GLN A 533 -11.34 -7.67 7.89
CA GLN A 533 -10.82 -8.74 7.05
C GLN A 533 -9.60 -9.39 7.70
N THR A 534 -8.70 -8.58 8.28
CA THR A 534 -7.56 -9.07 9.05
C THR A 534 -8.02 -9.88 10.25
N LEU A 535 -8.96 -9.37 11.05
CA LEU A 535 -9.51 -10.11 12.20
C LEU A 535 -10.16 -11.42 11.77
N THR A 536 -11.04 -11.36 10.77
CA THR A 536 -11.73 -12.54 10.22
C THR A 536 -10.72 -13.57 9.72
N GLY A 537 -9.76 -13.16 8.90
CA GLY A 537 -8.74 -14.03 8.34
C GLY A 537 -7.90 -14.70 9.43
N ARG A 538 -7.54 -13.94 10.47
CA ARG A 538 -6.78 -14.46 11.60
C ARG A 538 -7.57 -15.50 12.42
N ILE A 539 -8.85 -15.23 12.70
CA ILE A 539 -9.72 -16.17 13.41
C ILE A 539 -9.91 -17.46 12.59
N ARG A 540 -10.14 -17.34 11.28
CA ARG A 540 -10.24 -18.50 10.39
C ARG A 540 -8.97 -19.34 10.39
N GLN A 541 -7.81 -18.69 10.30
CA GLN A 541 -6.52 -19.37 10.36
C GLN A 541 -6.35 -20.17 11.66
N LEU A 542 -6.73 -19.59 12.81
CA LEU A 542 -6.67 -20.27 14.10
C LEU A 542 -7.66 -21.44 14.18
N ALA A 543 -8.88 -21.25 13.68
CA ALA A 543 -9.91 -22.29 13.67
C ALA A 543 -9.53 -23.47 12.78
N GLU A 544 -9.15 -23.21 11.52
CA GLU A 544 -8.74 -24.23 10.54
C GLU A 544 -7.52 -25.01 11.03
N ARG A 545 -6.57 -24.33 11.69
CA ARG A 545 -5.35 -24.97 12.22
C ARG A 545 -5.64 -26.10 13.19
N TYR A 546 -6.66 -25.99 14.03
CA TYR A 546 -6.99 -26.95 15.07
C TYR A 546 -8.35 -27.64 14.85
N GLN A 547 -8.90 -27.53 13.64
CA GLN A 547 -10.23 -28.06 13.29
C GLN A 547 -10.25 -29.59 13.24
N THR A 548 -9.23 -30.19 12.62
CA THR A 548 -9.18 -31.64 12.39
C THR A 548 -8.11 -32.29 13.27
N PRO A 549 -8.48 -32.80 14.46
CA PRO A 549 -7.53 -33.37 15.39
C PRO A 549 -7.02 -34.74 14.93
N LEU A 550 -5.86 -35.16 15.47
CA LEU A 550 -5.21 -36.44 15.10
C LEU A 550 -6.14 -37.67 15.13
N PRO A 551 -7.04 -37.86 16.11
CA PRO A 551 -7.98 -38.99 16.11
C PRO A 551 -8.91 -38.98 14.89
N GLN A 552 -9.38 -37.80 14.47
CA GLN A 552 -10.22 -37.68 13.28
C GLN A 552 -9.43 -38.00 12.02
N LEU A 553 -8.22 -37.44 11.87
CA LEU A 553 -7.34 -37.78 10.74
C LEU A 553 -7.03 -39.28 10.67
N THR A 554 -6.84 -39.92 11.84
CA THR A 554 -6.61 -41.36 11.91
C THR A 554 -7.81 -42.15 11.41
N ASN A 555 -9.02 -41.75 11.79
CA ASN A 555 -10.26 -42.36 11.30
C ASN A 555 -10.45 -42.10 9.79
N ASP A 556 -10.21 -40.88 9.32
CA ASP A 556 -10.31 -40.53 7.90
C ASP A 556 -9.34 -41.35 7.05
N VAL A 557 -8.11 -41.57 7.54
CA VAL A 557 -7.14 -42.45 6.87
C VAL A 557 -7.66 -43.88 6.79
N VAL A 558 -8.22 -44.42 7.88
CA VAL A 558 -8.81 -45.77 7.88
C VAL A 558 -9.95 -45.87 6.85
N ASP A 559 -10.86 -44.91 6.84
CA ASP A 559 -12.02 -44.89 5.94
C ASP A 559 -11.60 -44.72 4.47
N LEU A 560 -10.68 -43.81 4.18
CA LEU A 560 -10.16 -43.59 2.83
C LEU A 560 -9.33 -44.78 2.34
N SER A 561 -8.50 -45.39 3.18
CA SER A 561 -7.79 -46.63 2.86
C SER A 561 -8.77 -47.75 2.51
N ALA A 562 -9.83 -47.94 3.30
CA ALA A 562 -10.85 -48.94 3.00
C ALA A 562 -11.54 -48.69 1.64
N ARG A 563 -11.84 -47.43 1.31
CA ARG A 563 -12.44 -47.06 0.00
C ARG A 563 -11.49 -47.31 -1.17
N VAL A 564 -10.21 -47.00 -1.01
CA VAL A 564 -9.18 -47.27 -2.03
C VAL A 564 -9.04 -48.78 -2.25
N ASP A 565 -8.99 -49.56 -1.18
CA ASP A 565 -8.92 -51.01 -1.26
C ASP A 565 -10.12 -51.60 -1.99
N GLU A 566 -11.33 -51.09 -1.72
CA GLU A 566 -12.54 -51.51 -2.43
C GLU A 566 -12.49 -51.16 -3.92
N HIS A 567 -12.04 -49.96 -4.27
CA HIS A 567 -11.90 -49.53 -5.67
C HIS A 567 -10.88 -50.38 -6.43
N LEU A 568 -9.72 -50.63 -5.84
CA LEU A 568 -8.68 -51.45 -6.43
C LEU A 568 -9.13 -52.92 -6.60
N LYS A 569 -9.89 -53.47 -5.65
CA LYS A 569 -10.54 -54.79 -5.80
C LYS A 569 -11.51 -54.81 -6.98
N ARG A 570 -12.34 -53.77 -7.16
CA ARG A 570 -13.25 -53.65 -8.31
C ARG A 570 -12.50 -53.56 -9.65
N MET A 571 -11.28 -53.05 -9.65
CA MET A 571 -10.39 -52.99 -10.83
C MET A 571 -9.62 -54.31 -11.08
N GLY A 572 -9.77 -55.33 -10.22
CA GLY A 572 -9.10 -56.62 -10.37
C GLY A 572 -7.66 -56.65 -9.87
N ALA A 573 -7.20 -55.62 -9.16
CA ALA A 573 -5.91 -55.64 -8.49
C ALA A 573 -5.98 -56.57 -7.26
N THR A 574 -4.92 -57.36 -7.06
CA THR A 574 -4.75 -58.24 -5.89
C THR A 574 -3.38 -57.96 -5.29
N TRP A 575 -3.34 -57.66 -3.99
CA TRP A 575 -2.11 -57.48 -3.23
C TRP A 575 -2.31 -58.14 -1.86
N ASN A 576 -1.23 -58.74 -1.33
CA ASN A 576 -1.22 -59.44 -0.05
C ASN A 576 -0.89 -58.48 1.10
#